data_AF-A0A3N1LGH3-F1
#
_entry.id   AF-A0A3N1LGH3-F1
#
_cell.length_a   1.000
_cell.length_b   1.000
_cell.length_c   1.000
_cell.angle_alpha   90.00
_cell.angle_beta   90.00
_cell.angle_gamma   90.00
#
_symmetry.space_group_name_H-M   'P 1'
#
loop_
_entity.id
_entity.type
_entity.pdbx_description
1 polymer ?
#
loop_
_entity_poly.entity_id
_entity_poly.type
_entity_poly.pdbx_seq_one_letter_code
_entity_poly.pdbx_strand_id
1 'polypeptide(L)'
;MTDATPPAGRGPHPLVLALAAFTVWASAFTLLYVVQAIGCAEVWPPLLHQGAMTGVWVAHLVANALLLAVAWQGRAGAMAAVGPAAAAAALASTAWTGLPLFLASACV
;
A
#
# COMPACT_ATOMS: atom_id res chain seq x y z
N MET A 1 26.06 22.06 -35.80
CA MET A 1 25.15 20.92 -35.59
C MET A 1 25.17 20.65 -34.09
N THR A 2 24.24 21.24 -33.36
CA THR A 2 24.16 21.16 -31.89
C THR A 2 23.31 19.96 -31.53
N ASP A 3 23.94 18.93 -30.96
CA ASP A 3 23.25 17.80 -30.34
C ASP A 3 22.43 18.32 -29.15
N ALA A 4 21.11 18.35 -29.32
CA ALA A 4 20.16 18.60 -28.23
C ALA A 4 19.79 17.24 -27.63
N THR A 5 20.62 16.73 -26.72
CA THR A 5 20.26 15.57 -25.91
C THR A 5 19.12 15.99 -24.98
N PRO A 6 17.92 15.36 -25.06
CA PRO A 6 16.82 15.69 -24.17
C PRO A 6 17.26 15.44 -22.71
N PRO A 7 16.87 16.31 -21.75
CA PRO A 7 17.23 16.12 -20.36
C PRO A 7 16.66 14.78 -19.89
N ALA A 8 17.53 13.90 -19.42
CA ALA A 8 17.15 12.62 -18.84
C ALA A 8 16.02 12.86 -17.82
N GLY A 9 14.85 12.26 -18.08
CA GLY A 9 13.68 12.39 -17.21
C GLY A 9 14.06 12.03 -15.79
N ARG A 10 13.91 12.98 -14.87
CA ARG A 10 14.30 12.80 -13.46
C ARG A 10 13.31 11.81 -12.85
N GLY A 11 13.73 10.55 -12.71
CA GLY A 11 12.94 9.50 -12.07
C GLY A 11 12.53 9.91 -10.64
N PRO A 12 11.45 9.31 -10.10
CA PRO A 12 10.96 9.64 -8.76
C PRO A 12 12.06 9.42 -7.70
N HIS A 13 12.24 10.40 -6.82
CA HIS A 13 13.27 10.35 -5.78
C HIS A 13 12.97 9.21 -4.79
N PRO A 14 13.95 8.38 -4.39
CA PRO A 14 13.72 7.18 -3.56
C PRO A 14 13.05 7.49 -2.22
N LEU A 15 13.31 8.67 -1.66
CA LEU A 15 12.63 9.15 -0.45
C LEU A 15 11.11 9.34 -0.66
N VAL A 16 10.71 9.87 -1.82
CA VAL A 16 9.29 10.07 -2.15
C VAL A 16 8.58 8.73 -2.27
N LEU A 17 9.23 7.74 -2.89
CA LEU A 17 8.69 6.38 -2.97
C LEU A 17 8.54 5.73 -1.60
N ALA A 18 9.53 5.90 -0.71
CA ALA A 18 9.46 5.38 0.66
C ALA A 18 8.31 6.04 1.46
N LEU A 19 8.16 7.36 1.36
CA LEU A 19 7.05 8.08 1.98
C LEU A 19 5.70 7.66 1.42
N ALA A 20 5.60 7.44 0.11
CA ALA A 20 4.39 6.95 -0.53
C ALA A 20 4.03 5.54 -0.03
N ALA A 21 5.00 4.62 0.02
CA ALA A 21 4.80 3.27 0.53
C ALA A 21 4.33 3.28 2.00
N PHE A 22 4.97 4.09 2.85
CA PHE A 22 4.56 4.25 4.24
C PHE A 22 3.13 4.82 4.36
N THR A 23 2.80 5.83 3.56
CA THR A 23 1.48 6.48 3.60
C THR A 23 0.38 5.51 3.16
N VAL A 24 0.59 4.78 2.07
CA VAL A 24 -0.35 3.75 1.59
C VAL A 24 -0.51 2.63 2.61
N TRP A 25 0.58 2.18 3.24
CA TRP A 25 0.50 1.19 4.30
C TRP A 25 -0.28 1.71 5.53
N ALA A 26 -0.01 2.93 5.99
CA ALA A 26 -0.66 3.51 7.14
C ALA A 26 -2.17 3.75 6.91
N SER A 27 -2.55 4.19 5.70
CA SER A 27 -3.96 4.39 5.36
C SER A 27 -4.77 3.10 5.38
N ALA A 28 -4.13 1.96 5.11
CA ALA A 28 -4.80 0.65 5.17
C ALA A 28 -5.38 0.40 6.57
N PHE A 29 -4.61 0.64 7.64
CA PHE A 29 -5.10 0.49 9.02
C PHE A 29 -6.26 1.42 9.32
N THR A 30 -6.13 2.70 8.94
CA THR A 30 -7.18 3.68 9.19
C THR A 30 -8.48 3.29 8.49
N LEU A 31 -8.41 2.89 7.22
CA LEU A 31 -9.59 2.51 6.46
C LEU A 31 -10.22 1.21 6.96
N LEU A 32 -9.41 0.19 7.29
CA LEU A 32 -9.93 -1.04 7.89
C LEU A 32 -10.62 -0.75 9.23
N TYR A 33 -10.04 0.11 10.06
CA TYR A 33 -10.66 0.49 11.34
C TYR A 33 -11.98 1.26 11.14
N VAL A 34 -12.02 2.20 10.20
CA VAL A 34 -13.24 2.95 9.87
C VAL A 34 -14.34 2.02 9.34
N VAL A 35 -14.00 1.10 8.43
CA VAL A 35 -14.95 0.11 7.90
C VAL A 35 -15.45 -0.82 9.01
N GLN A 36 -14.58 -1.27 9.93
CA GLN A 36 -14.99 -2.04 11.11
C GLN A 36 -16.01 -1.26 11.95
N ALA A 37 -15.69 -0.01 12.28
CA ALA A 37 -16.52 0.82 13.13
C ALA A 37 -17.91 1.06 12.50
N ILE A 38 -17.95 1.39 11.19
CA ILE A 38 -19.19 1.56 10.44
C ILE A 38 -19.96 0.25 10.35
N GLY A 39 -19.30 -0.85 10.01
CA GLY A 39 -19.93 -2.16 9.88
C GLY A 39 -20.58 -2.65 11.18
N CYS A 40 -19.99 -2.33 12.33
CA CYS A 40 -20.57 -2.62 13.63
C CYS A 40 -21.67 -1.64 14.05
N ALA A 41 -21.53 -0.34 13.76
CA ALA A 41 -22.55 0.66 14.08
C ALA A 41 -23.85 0.45 13.29
N GLU A 42 -23.74 0.10 12.01
CA GLU A 42 -24.87 -0.11 11.09
C GLU A 42 -25.33 -1.57 11.01
N VAL A 43 -24.75 -2.46 11.83
CA VAL A 43 -25.10 -3.89 11.91
C VAL A 43 -25.11 -4.56 10.53
N TRP A 44 -24.03 -4.38 9.75
CA TRP A 44 -23.95 -4.93 8.40
C TRP A 44 -24.09 -6.46 8.40
N PRO A 45 -24.75 -7.03 7.37
CA PRO A 45 -24.73 -8.46 7.16
C PRO A 45 -23.29 -9.00 7.12
N PRO A 46 -23.00 -10.19 7.69
CA PRO A 46 -21.63 -10.70 7.79
C PRO A 46 -20.87 -10.71 6.46
N LEU A 47 -21.55 -11.09 5.36
CA LEU A 47 -20.96 -11.11 4.03
C LEU A 47 -20.59 -9.72 3.49
N LEU A 48 -21.42 -8.70 3.77
CA LEU A 48 -21.13 -7.33 3.34
C LEU A 48 -19.94 -6.76 4.12
N HIS A 49 -19.91 -6.98 5.43
CA HIS A 49 -18.81 -6.53 6.29
C HIS A 49 -17.49 -7.20 5.88
N GLN A 50 -17.47 -8.52 5.76
CA GLN A 50 -16.28 -9.25 5.31
C GLN A 50 -15.86 -8.83 3.90
N GLY A 51 -16.81 -8.65 2.98
CA GLY A 51 -16.55 -8.20 1.62
C GLY A 51 -15.92 -6.81 1.56
N ALA A 52 -16.43 -5.85 2.33
CA ALA A 52 -15.90 -4.49 2.40
C ALA A 52 -14.47 -4.47 2.96
N MET A 53 -14.24 -5.18 4.07
CA MET A 53 -12.92 -5.31 4.69
C MET A 53 -11.89 -5.96 3.75
N THR A 54 -12.29 -7.08 3.12
CA THR A 54 -11.46 -7.78 2.14
C THR A 54 -11.17 -6.88 0.94
N GLY A 55 -12.17 -6.10 0.48
CA GLY A 55 -12.02 -5.15 -0.61
C GLY A 55 -10.97 -4.07 -0.31
N VAL A 56 -11.04 -3.44 0.88
CA VAL A 56 -10.04 -2.46 1.33
C VAL A 56 -8.65 -3.10 1.39
N TRP A 57 -8.54 -4.30 1.96
CA TRP A 57 -7.27 -5.01 2.08
C TRP A 57 -6.64 -5.33 0.72
N VAL A 58 -7.42 -5.92 -0.21
CA VAL A 58 -6.95 -6.24 -1.57
C VAL A 58 -6.54 -4.99 -2.33
N ALA A 59 -7.30 -3.89 -2.22
CA ALA A 59 -6.95 -2.63 -2.87
C ALA A 59 -5.58 -2.11 -2.41
N HIS A 60 -5.27 -2.21 -1.11
CA HIS A 60 -3.96 -1.82 -0.58
C HIS A 60 -2.83 -2.78 -0.97
N LEU A 61 -3.09 -4.09 -1.06
CA LEU A 61 -2.11 -5.03 -1.60
C LEU A 61 -1.72 -4.67 -3.04
N VAL A 62 -2.72 -4.38 -3.89
CA VAL A 62 -2.49 -3.96 -5.27
C VAL A 62 -1.71 -2.65 -5.32
N ALA A 63 -2.11 -1.64 -4.55
CA ALA A 63 -1.41 -0.35 -4.50
C ALA A 63 0.07 -0.50 -4.07
N ASN A 64 0.35 -1.28 -3.03
CA ASN A 64 1.71 -1.54 -2.57
C ASN A 64 2.52 -2.36 -3.58
N ALA A 65 1.90 -3.35 -4.25
CA ALA A 65 2.56 -4.12 -5.30
C ALA A 65 2.95 -3.24 -6.50
N LEU A 66 2.08 -2.30 -6.90
CA LEU A 66 2.38 -1.33 -7.95
C LEU A 66 3.49 -0.36 -7.52
N LEU A 67 3.46 0.15 -6.29
CA LEU A 67 4.54 0.98 -5.75
C LEU A 67 5.88 0.25 -5.72
N LEU A 68 5.87 -1.03 -5.34
CA LEU A 68 7.05 -1.88 -5.39
C LEU A 68 7.56 -2.00 -6.83
N ALA A 69 6.70 -2.32 -7.79
CA ALA A 69 7.07 -2.44 -9.20
C ALA A 69 7.71 -1.14 -9.74
N VAL A 70 7.14 0.03 -9.42
CA VAL A 70 7.70 1.34 -9.78
C VAL A 70 9.06 1.57 -9.11
N ALA A 71 9.18 1.25 -7.82
CA ALA A 71 10.42 1.41 -7.08
C ALA A 71 11.55 0.52 -7.64
N TRP A 72 11.22 -0.68 -8.14
CA TRP A 72 12.18 -1.57 -8.80
C TRP A 72 12.73 -1.01 -10.11
N GLN A 73 11.93 -0.24 -10.87
CA GLN A 73 12.36 0.37 -12.13
C GLN A 73 13.24 1.61 -11.91
N GLY A 74 13.05 2.34 -10.81
CA GLY A 74 13.77 3.58 -10.49
C GLY A 74 15.12 3.41 -9.77
N ARG A 75 15.73 2.22 -9.81
CA ARG A 75 16.94 1.90 -9.03
C ARG A 75 18.19 2.59 -9.60
N ALA A 76 18.55 3.76 -9.07
CA ALA A 76 19.83 4.43 -9.37
C ALA A 76 20.42 5.13 -8.13
N GLY A 77 21.75 5.11 -8.01
CA GLY A 77 22.50 5.83 -6.96
C GLY A 77 22.54 5.15 -5.58
N ALA A 78 23.15 5.83 -4.60
CA ALA A 78 23.44 5.29 -3.27
C ALA A 78 22.19 4.89 -2.45
N MET A 79 21.02 5.45 -2.78
CA MET A 79 19.74 5.18 -2.09
C MET A 79 18.80 4.28 -2.90
N ALA A 80 19.29 3.61 -3.95
CA ALA A 80 18.48 2.79 -4.85
C ALA A 80 17.72 1.65 -4.14
N ALA A 81 18.19 1.20 -2.98
CA ALA A 81 17.56 0.11 -2.22
C ALA A 81 16.44 0.58 -1.27
N VAL A 82 16.42 1.86 -0.88
CA VAL A 82 15.51 2.36 0.17
C VAL A 82 14.05 2.29 -0.28
N GLY A 83 13.75 2.79 -1.49
CA GLY A 83 12.40 2.75 -2.04
C GLY A 83 11.84 1.32 -2.16
N PRO A 84 12.55 0.39 -2.84
CA PRO A 84 12.12 -1.00 -2.94
C PRO A 84 11.99 -1.71 -1.58
N ALA A 85 12.92 -1.46 -0.65
CA ALA A 85 12.85 -2.06 0.69
C ALA A 85 11.63 -1.56 1.46
N ALA A 86 11.35 -0.25 1.42
CA ALA A 86 10.16 0.32 2.06
C ALA A 86 8.87 -0.20 1.44
N ALA A 87 8.79 -0.28 0.10
CA ALA A 87 7.62 -0.81 -0.60
C ALA A 87 7.42 -2.31 -0.34
N ALA A 88 8.49 -3.09 -0.26
CA ALA A 88 8.43 -4.52 0.09
C ALA A 88 7.98 -4.72 1.54
N ALA A 89 8.51 -3.93 2.47
CA ALA A 89 8.10 -3.95 3.87
C ALA A 89 6.61 -3.56 4.01
N ALA A 90 6.18 -2.49 3.34
CA ALA A 90 4.78 -2.07 3.30
C ALA A 90 3.87 -3.19 2.79
N LEU A 91 4.23 -3.83 1.67
CA LEU A 91 3.46 -4.95 1.11
C LEU A 91 3.39 -6.15 2.06
N ALA A 92 4.52 -6.57 2.63
CA ALA A 92 4.59 -7.68 3.56
C ALA A 92 3.78 -7.41 4.84
N SER A 93 3.87 -6.20 5.38
CA SER A 93 3.08 -5.78 6.52
C SER A 93 1.60 -5.70 6.20
N THR A 94 1.20 -5.17 5.03
CA THR A 94 -0.22 -5.18 4.61
C THR A 94 -0.75 -6.61 4.48
N ALA A 95 0.03 -7.52 3.88
CA ALA A 95 -0.35 -8.94 3.79
C ALA A 95 -0.56 -9.56 5.18
N TRP A 96 0.38 -9.30 6.11
CA TRP A 96 0.28 -9.77 7.50
C TRP A 96 -0.94 -9.21 8.23
N THR A 97 -1.24 -7.91 8.04
CA THR A 97 -2.37 -7.24 8.69
C THR A 97 -3.74 -7.69 8.19
N GLY A 98 -3.79 -8.36 7.04
CA GLY A 98 -5.01 -9.00 6.55
C GLY A 98 -5.36 -10.29 7.28
N LEU A 99 -4.39 -10.94 7.93
CA LEU A 99 -4.60 -12.25 8.58
C LEU A 99 -5.73 -12.20 9.64
N PRO A 100 -5.79 -11.19 10.52
CA PRO A 100 -6.91 -11.05 11.45
C PRO A 100 -8.28 -10.87 10.78
N LEU A 101 -8.36 -10.31 9.56
CA LEU A 101 -9.65 -10.14 8.87
C LEU A 101 -10.34 -11.49 8.60
N PHE A 102 -9.56 -12.56 8.44
CA PHE A 102 -10.07 -13.91 8.23
C PHE A 102 -10.40 -14.66 9.53
N LEU A 103 -9.83 -14.21 10.66
CA LEU A 103 -9.91 -14.89 11.95
C LEU A 103 -10.85 -14.20 12.94
N ALA A 104 -10.93 -12.87 12.89
CA ALA A 104 -11.71 -12.02 13.78
C ALA A 104 -12.86 -11.38 13.00
N SER A 105 -13.93 -12.15 12.76
CA SER A 105 -15.13 -11.68 12.05
C SER A 105 -16.26 -11.25 13.00
N ALA A 106 -15.98 -11.03 14.28
CA ALA A 106 -16.98 -10.60 15.26
C ALA A 106 -16.79 -9.12 15.62
N CYS A 107 -17.88 -8.36 15.54
CA CYS A 107 -18.04 -7.14 16.35
C CYS A 107 -18.10 -7.60 17.81
N VAL A 108 -16.98 -7.54 18.50
CA VAL A 108 -16.89 -7.69 19.97
C VAL A 108 -17.09 -6.36 20.66
#